data_AF-J1LPS3-F1
#
_entry.id   AF-J1LPS3-F1
#
_cell.length_a   1.000
_cell.length_b   1.000
_cell.length_c   1.000
_cell.angle_alpha   90.00
_cell.angle_beta   90.00
_cell.angle_gamma   90.00
#
_symmetry.space_group_name_H-M   'P 1'
#
loop_
_entity.id
_entity.type
_entity.pdbx_description
1 polymer ?
#
loop_
_entity_poly.entity_id
_entity_poly.type
_entity_poly.pdbx_seq_one_letter_code
_entity_poly.pdbx_strand_id
1 'polypeptide(L)' 'MHTESYIHHGHTVYEHRLAVPLDHLRPVGEDNPTIEVFAREVVRKGREDSPYAVFLQGGPGYPSPRFGTFTG' A
#
# COMPACT_ATOMS: atom_id res chain seq x y z
N MET A 1 -2.05 11.66 -0.86
CA MET A 1 -1.61 10.34 -1.36
C MET A 1 -0.47 10.57 -2.33
N HIS A 2 0.65 9.90 -2.15
CA HIS A 2 1.75 9.86 -3.13
C HIS A 2 1.76 8.49 -3.79
N THR A 3 2.07 8.42 -5.08
CA THR A 3 2.12 7.16 -5.82
C THR A 3 3.31 7.10 -6.75
N GLU A 4 4.07 6.02 -6.64
CA GLU A 4 5.19 5.71 -7.50
C GLU A 4 4.86 4.45 -8.31
N SER A 5 5.34 4.37 -9.55
CA SER A 5 5.07 3.24 -10.42
C SER A 5 6.33 2.71 -11.10
N TYR A 6 6.44 1.40 -11.22
CA TYR A 6 7.53 0.73 -11.92
C TYR A 6 7.10 -0.61 -12.51
N ILE A 7 7.89 -1.17 -13.42
CA ILE A 7 7.66 -2.52 -13.96
C ILE A 7 8.47 -3.54 -13.16
N HIS A 8 7.82 -4.61 -12.73
CA HIS A 8 8.45 -5.71 -11.98
C HIS A 8 7.91 -7.05 -12.46
N HIS A 9 8.78 -7.94 -12.93
CA HIS A 9 8.40 -9.24 -13.51
C HIS A 9 7.27 -9.16 -14.57
N GLY A 10 7.23 -8.09 -15.38
CA GLY A 10 6.22 -7.89 -16.41
C GLY A 10 4.86 -7.38 -15.91
N HIS A 11 4.76 -7.04 -14.62
CA HIS A 11 3.62 -6.39 -14.00
C HIS A 11 3.91 -4.91 -13.77
N THR A 12 2.89 -4.06 -13.92
CA THR A 12 2.98 -2.68 -13.43
C THR A 12 2.68 -2.71 -11.94
N VAL A 13 3.61 -2.17 -11.16
CA VAL A 13 3.47 -2.04 -9.71
C VAL A 13 3.23 -0.57 -9.39
N TYR A 14 2.22 -0.31 -8.56
CA TYR A 14 2.00 1.01 -7.96
C TYR A 14 2.21 0.91 -6.45
N GLU A 15 3.01 1.81 -5.90
CA GLU A 15 3.20 1.96 -4.47
C GLU A 15 2.52 3.23 -4.01
N HIS A 16 1.53 3.09 -3.13
CA HIS A 16 0.79 4.20 -2.56
C HIS A 16 1.25 4.44 -1.12
N ARG A 17 1.49 5.71 -0.82
CA ARG A 17 1.69 6.21 0.55
C ARG A 17 0.59 7.21 0.88
N LEU A 18 -0.18 6.93 1.93
CA LEU A 18 -1.30 7.74 2.36
C LEU A 18 -1.10 8.16 3.81
N ALA A 19 -0.97 9.46 4.05
CA ALA A 19 -1.07 10.02 5.40
C ALA A 19 -2.55 10.02 5.82
N VAL A 20 -2.84 9.39 6.96
CA VAL A 20 -4.18 9.35 7.57
C VAL A 20 -4.11 9.79 9.03
N PRO A 21 -5.17 10.33 9.62
CA PRO A 21 -5.19 10.62 11.06
C PRO A 21 -4.91 9.36 11.87
N LEU A 22 -4.16 9.49 12.97
CA LEU A 22 -3.98 8.40 13.93
C LEU A 22 -5.33 8.01 14.56
N ASP A 23 -6.13 9.00 14.95
CA ASP A 23 -7.52 8.83 15.36
C ASP A 23 -8.46 9.40 14.28
N HIS A 24 -9.17 8.50 13.61
CA HIS A 24 -10.09 8.82 12.51
C HIS A 24 -11.36 9.54 12.96
N LEU A 25 -11.64 9.62 14.26
CA LEU A 25 -12.82 10.31 14.81
C LEU A 25 -12.53 11.75 15.23
N ARG A 26 -11.27 12.19 15.17
CA ARG A 26 -10.84 13.54 15.55
C ARG A 26 -10.18 14.26 14.37
N PRO A 27 -10.23 15.61 14.31
CA PRO A 27 -9.49 16.38 13.31
C PRO A 27 -7.97 16.20 13.52
N VAL A 28 -7.19 16.38 12.44
CA VAL A 28 -5.72 16.36 12.51
C VAL A 28 -5.23 17.59 13.29
N GLY A 29 -4.26 17.38 14.18
CA GLY A 29 -3.66 18.43 15.00
C GLY A 29 -2.48 17.91 15.80
N GLU A 30 -1.94 18.73 16.70
CA GLU A 30 -0.81 18.35 17.56
C GLU A 30 -1.10 17.10 18.40
N ASP A 31 -2.30 17.02 18.98
CA ASP A 31 -2.78 15.87 19.78
C ASP A 31 -3.40 14.72 18.95
N ASN A 32 -3.40 14.86 17.62
CA ASN A 32 -3.87 13.84 16.69
C ASN A 32 -3.04 13.88 15.40
N PRO A 33 -1.79 13.38 15.45
CA PRO A 33 -0.91 13.40 14.29
C PRO A 33 -1.39 12.43 13.21
N THR A 34 -0.71 12.45 12.07
CA THR A 34 -0.96 11.47 11.00
C THR A 34 -0.01 10.28 11.10
N ILE A 35 -0.46 9.14 10.60
CA ILE A 35 0.35 7.95 10.32
C ILE A 35 0.37 7.70 8.82
N GLU A 36 1.41 7.03 8.33
CA GLU A 36 1.49 6.64 6.92
C GLU A 36 1.03 5.19 6.72
N VAL A 37 0.06 5.01 5.82
CA VAL A 37 -0.35 3.71 5.30
C VAL A 37 0.33 3.47 3.96
N PHE A 38 1.02 2.33 3.85
CA PHE A 38 1.59 1.84 2.60
C PHE A 38 0.69 0.77 1.99
N ALA A 39 0.39 0.90 0.70
CA ALA A 39 -0.30 -0.11 -0.08
C ALA A 39 0.45 -0.34 -1.40
N ARG A 40 0.46 -1.59 -1.88
CA ARG A 40 1.03 -1.94 -3.18
C ARG A 40 -0.03 -2.60 -4.05
N GLU A 41 -0.21 -2.04 -5.23
CA GLU A 41 -1.04 -2.58 -6.30
C GLU A 41 -0.15 -3.27 -7.32
N VAL A 42 -0.54 -4.47 -7.77
CA VAL A 42 0.20 -5.24 -8.79
C VAL A 42 -0.75 -5.56 -9.93
N VAL A 43 -0.52 -4.94 -11.08
CA VAL A 43 -1.38 -5.04 -12.26
C VAL A 43 -0.71 -5.92 -13.31
N ARG A 44 -1.39 -6.99 -13.73
CA ARG A 44 -0.98 -7.76 -14.90
C ARG A 44 -1.28 -6.96 -16.16
N LYS A 45 -0.34 -6.94 -17.11
CA LYS A 45 -0.54 -6.32 -18.43
C LYS A 45 -1.85 -6.77 -19.07
N GLY A 46 -2.65 -5.82 -19.55
CA GLY A 46 -3.96 -6.07 -20.18
C GLY A 46 -5.09 -6.34 -19.19
N ARG A 47 -4.89 -6.04 -17.91
CA ARG A 47 -5.88 -6.18 -16.82
C ARG A 47 -6.03 -4.90 -15.99
N GLU A 48 -5.65 -3.75 -16.55
CA GLU A 48 -5.66 -2.44 -15.90
C GLU A 48 -7.04 -2.04 -15.38
N ASP A 49 -8.12 -2.46 -16.06
CA ASP A 49 -9.51 -2.16 -15.67
C ASP A 49 -10.18 -3.29 -14.86
N SER A 50 -9.42 -4.30 -14.42
CA SER A 50 -9.99 -5.40 -13.63
C SER A 50 -10.30 -4.95 -12.20
N PRO A 51 -11.34 -5.49 -11.54
CA PRO A 51 -11.64 -5.14 -10.16
C PRO A 51 -10.50 -5.52 -9.21
N TYR A 52 -10.33 -4.73 -8.15
CA TYR A 52 -9.31 -4.95 -7.14
C TYR A 52 -9.60 -6.21 -6.29
N ALA A 53 -8.61 -7.08 -6.18
CA ALA A 53 -8.55 -8.09 -5.13
C ALA A 53 -7.69 -7.55 -3.99
N VAL A 54 -8.30 -7.29 -2.83
CA VAL A 54 -7.60 -6.75 -1.66
C VAL A 54 -7.07 -7.89 -0.81
N PHE A 55 -5.75 -7.90 -0.60
CA PHE A 55 -5.07 -8.86 0.26
C PHE A 55 -4.44 -8.14 1.45
N LEU A 56 -4.91 -8.47 2.65
CA LEU A 56 -4.42 -7.93 3.91
C LEU A 56 -3.69 -9.06 4.65
N GLN A 57 -2.37 -9.02 4.66
CA GLN A 57 -1.53 -9.95 5.42
C GLN A 57 -0.87 -9.23 6.59
N GLY A 58 -0.83 -9.91 7.73
CA GLY A 58 -0.27 -9.40 8.98
C GLY A 58 -1.10 -9.85 10.17
N GLY A 59 -0.65 -9.44 11.35
CA GLY A 59 -1.32 -9.65 12.62
C GLY A 59 -0.68 -8.74 13.67
N PRO A 60 -1.10 -8.79 14.94
CA PRO A 60 -0.46 -7.98 15.99
C PRO A 60 1.04 -8.29 16.05
N GLY A 61 1.88 -7.29 15.77
CA GLY A 61 3.34 -7.37 15.91
C GLY A 61 4.14 -7.80 14.69
N TYR A 62 3.53 -8.12 13.53
CA TYR A 62 4.29 -8.47 12.32
C TYR A 62 3.81 -7.72 11.07
N PRO A 63 4.73 -7.12 10.28
CA PRO A 63 4.37 -6.48 9.02
C PRO A 63 3.96 -7.51 7.97
N SER A 64 3.12 -7.09 7.03
CA SER A 64 2.95 -7.81 5.77
C SER A 64 4.33 -8.01 5.11
N PRO A 65 4.64 -9.20 4.57
CA PRO A 65 5.85 -9.38 3.79
C PRO A 65 5.87 -8.37 2.65
N ARG A 66 6.91 -7.54 2.62
CA ARG A 66 7.14 -6.67 1.48
C ARG A 66 7.63 -7.54 0.34
N PHE A 67 6.77 -7.78 -0.65
CA PHE A 67 7.18 -8.44 -1.89
C PHE A 67 8.22 -7.58 -2.63
N GLY A 68 9.49 -7.79 -2.33
CA GLY A 68 10.61 -7.03 -2.91
C GLY A 68 11.94 -7.79 -2.84
N THR A 69 11.95 -8.93 -2.17
CA THR A 69 13.05 -9.91 -2.23
C THR A 69 12.48 -11.18 -2.85
N PHE A 70 12.30 -11.18 -4.17
CA PHE A 70 12.14 -12.42 -4.93
C PHE A 70 13.52 -13.04 -5.14
N THR A 71 14.23 -13.35 -4.03
CA THR A 71 15.38 -14.24 -4.12
C THR A 71 14.82 -15.65 -4.21
N GLY A 72 14.95 -16.26 -5.38
CA GLY A 72 15.46 -17.62 -5.40
C GLY A 72 16.87 -17.66 -4.84
#